data_AF-A0A969WCF0-F1
#
_entry.id   AF-A0A969WCF0-F1
#
_cell.length_a   1.000
_cell.length_b   1.000
_cell.length_c   1.000
_cell.angle_alpha   90.00
_cell.angle_beta   90.00
_cell.angle_gamma   90.00
#
_symmetry.space_group_name_H-M   'P 1'
#
loop_
_entity.id
_entity.type
_entity.pdbx_description
1 polymer ?
#
loop_
_entity_poly.entity_id
_entity_poly.type
_entity_poly.pdbx_seq_one_letter_code
_entity_poly.pdbx_strand_id
1 'polypeptide(L)'
;MLPRILIAGAIAATLSACNGSGDTNGMFRLVNGIADSGGLTAQVPDLSPLGPVDFGSVSDQIEVARGSGAYAVTLTPEANADAAFTASAVPVSKGQLTTLFGYGSIADGTQGALSAQLSLDAPADGQLSMQAVNAAEAASTGTLPSGMTFSFSATSGTAAADLSADFGSVSADDAGALAAGTYEIQVTPYDPACSSSGSQCPTILYAPIFDSGAQGVTLPTTGGSSIVQIAAIDATEDEQAEYGSSIVLLLIDSDGHVTRLYNAQS
;
A
#
# COMPACT_ATOMS: atom_id res chain seq x y z
N MET A 1 6.61 -55.07 45.59
CA MET A 1 5.31 -54.38 45.46
C MET A 1 5.45 -52.96 45.97
N LEU A 2 5.54 -51.99 45.05
CA LEU A 2 5.15 -50.58 45.19
C LEU A 2 5.37 -49.94 43.81
N PRO A 3 4.32 -49.55 43.06
CA PRO A 3 4.52 -48.84 41.80
C PRO A 3 4.73 -47.35 42.09
N ARG A 4 5.82 -46.79 41.55
CA ARG A 4 6.01 -45.33 41.49
C ARG A 4 5.18 -44.80 40.33
N ILE A 5 4.10 -44.09 40.65
CA ILE A 5 3.30 -43.30 39.72
C ILE A 5 4.10 -42.03 39.41
N LEU A 6 4.55 -41.88 38.16
CA LEU A 6 4.99 -40.59 37.62
C LEU A 6 3.73 -39.85 37.16
N ILE A 7 3.35 -38.80 37.90
CA ILE A 7 2.37 -37.81 37.43
C ILE A 7 3.14 -36.85 36.52
N ALA A 8 3.07 -37.07 35.21
CA ALA A 8 3.48 -36.07 34.23
C ALA A 8 2.37 -35.00 34.17
N GLY A 9 2.54 -33.95 34.95
CA GLY A 9 1.73 -32.74 34.84
C GLY A 9 2.05 -32.04 33.52
N ALA A 10 1.20 -32.20 32.52
CA ALA A 10 1.20 -31.36 31.34
C ALA A 10 0.75 -29.96 31.78
N ILE A 11 1.71 -29.06 32.01
CA ILE A 11 1.44 -27.63 32.05
C ILE A 11 1.15 -27.25 30.60
N ALA A 12 -0.14 -27.23 30.25
CA ALA A 12 -0.61 -26.53 29.07
C ALA A 12 -0.24 -25.06 29.28
N ALA A 13 0.88 -24.65 28.69
CA ALA A 13 1.16 -23.25 28.46
C ALA A 13 0.11 -22.76 27.47
N THR A 14 -1.01 -22.24 28.00
CA THR A 14 -1.83 -21.30 27.27
C THR A 14 -0.92 -20.09 27.01
N LEU A 15 -0.29 -20.06 25.83
CA LEU A 15 0.22 -18.81 25.26
C LEU A 15 -1.01 -17.92 25.06
N SER A 16 -1.36 -17.20 26.13
CA SER A 16 -2.23 -16.06 26.04
C SER A 16 -1.52 -15.09 25.10
N ALA A 17 -2.12 -14.85 23.94
CA ALA A 17 -1.75 -13.77 23.05
C ALA A 17 -1.81 -12.46 23.85
N CYS A 18 -0.65 -12.02 24.35
CA CYS A 18 -0.45 -10.65 24.78
C CYS A 18 -0.07 -9.84 23.53
N ASN A 19 -1.02 -9.65 22.61
CA ASN A 19 -0.91 -8.66 21.55
C ASN A 19 -1.09 -7.27 22.16
N GLY A 20 -0.01 -6.74 22.72
CA GLY A 20 0.09 -5.35 23.15
C GLY A 20 1.43 -4.81 22.70
N SER A 21 1.50 -4.34 21.45
CA SER A 21 2.68 -3.72 20.82
C SER A 21 2.93 -2.29 21.34
N GLY A 22 2.95 -2.10 22.66
CA GLY A 22 3.11 -0.77 23.26
C GLY A 22 4.51 -0.14 23.11
N ASP A 23 5.52 -0.91 22.67
CA ASP A 23 6.93 -0.50 22.74
C ASP A 23 7.73 -0.63 21.43
N THR A 24 7.14 -1.09 20.33
CA THR A 24 7.85 -1.13 19.04
C THR A 24 7.94 0.29 18.46
N ASN A 25 9.15 0.71 18.06
CA ASN A 25 9.34 1.96 17.35
C ASN A 25 8.54 1.95 16.03
N GLY A 26 8.36 3.14 15.44
CA GLY A 26 7.73 3.23 14.12
C GLY A 26 8.67 2.71 13.04
N MET A 27 8.12 2.02 12.05
CA MET A 27 8.86 1.54 10.89
C MET A 27 8.62 2.50 9.72
N PHE A 28 9.63 2.66 8.86
CA PHE A 28 9.56 3.50 7.68
C PHE A 28 10.06 2.73 6.46
N ARG A 29 9.37 2.91 5.32
CA ARG A 29 9.83 2.44 4.01
C ARG A 29 9.45 3.43 2.90
N LEU A 30 10.18 3.34 1.79
CA LEU A 30 9.97 4.10 0.56
C LEU A 30 9.45 3.19 -0.57
N VAL A 31 8.44 3.67 -1.30
CA VAL A 31 7.98 3.12 -2.59
C VAL A 31 8.25 4.15 -3.68
N ASN A 32 8.80 3.70 -4.81
CA ASN A 32 9.03 4.56 -5.96
C ASN A 32 7.93 4.40 -7.02
N GLY A 33 7.02 5.37 -7.10
CA GLY A 33 6.02 5.48 -8.16
C GLY A 33 6.39 6.48 -9.26
N ILE A 34 7.65 6.95 -9.33
CA ILE A 34 8.12 7.93 -10.31
C ILE A 34 8.91 7.20 -11.40
N ALA A 35 8.27 6.96 -12.54
CA ALA A 35 8.80 6.17 -13.64
C ALA A 35 10.16 6.67 -14.18
N ASP A 36 10.32 7.98 -14.30
CA ASP A 36 11.49 8.63 -14.90
C ASP A 36 12.58 9.00 -13.87
N SER A 37 12.44 8.56 -12.62
CA SER A 37 13.39 8.86 -11.54
C SER A 37 14.75 8.17 -11.72
N GLY A 38 14.82 7.07 -12.48
CA GLY A 38 16.02 6.21 -12.58
C GLY A 38 16.40 5.51 -11.27
N GLY A 39 15.55 5.59 -10.25
CA GLY A 39 15.82 5.20 -8.87
C GLY A 39 15.46 6.34 -7.91
N LEU A 40 14.89 6.02 -6.75
CA LEU A 40 14.50 7.02 -5.76
C LEU A 40 15.11 6.71 -4.39
N THR A 41 15.77 7.70 -3.79
CA THR A 41 16.36 7.60 -2.45
C THR A 41 15.63 8.51 -1.48
N ALA A 42 15.29 8.02 -0.29
CA ALA A 42 14.72 8.79 0.80
C ALA A 42 15.76 9.06 1.89
N GLN A 43 15.81 10.30 2.36
CA GLN A 43 16.63 10.72 3.49
C GLN A 43 15.71 11.20 4.62
N VAL A 44 15.54 10.37 5.64
CA VAL A 44 14.93 10.76 6.92
C VAL A 44 16.01 11.40 7.79
N PRO A 45 15.77 12.54 8.48
CA PRO A 45 16.80 13.21 9.27
C PRO A 45 17.46 12.28 10.29
N ASP A 46 18.79 12.36 10.39
CA ASP A 46 19.62 11.59 11.32
C ASP A 46 19.61 10.06 11.12
N LEU A 47 19.04 9.55 10.02
CA LEU A 47 19.09 8.15 9.60
C LEU A 47 19.96 7.97 8.36
N SER A 48 20.37 6.73 8.06
CA SER A 48 20.99 6.42 6.78
C SER A 48 19.99 6.62 5.63
N PRO A 49 20.45 7.03 4.43
CA PRO A 49 19.59 7.05 3.24
C PRO A 49 18.99 5.67 2.96
N LEU A 50 17.75 5.66 2.48
CA LEU A 50 17.01 4.47 2.09
C LEU A 50 16.82 4.46 0.56
N GLY A 51 17.39 3.47 -0.12
CA GLY A 51 17.41 3.39 -1.59
C GLY A 51 18.84 3.40 -2.16
N PRO A 52 18.99 3.55 -3.49
CA PRO A 52 17.94 3.86 -4.46
C PRO A 52 16.96 2.69 -4.67
N VAL A 53 15.68 3.03 -4.90
CA VAL A 53 14.60 2.08 -5.18
C VAL A 53 14.13 2.25 -6.62
N ASP A 54 14.10 1.17 -7.40
CA ASP A 54 13.60 1.18 -8.77
C ASP A 54 12.09 1.47 -8.84
N PHE A 55 11.63 1.98 -9.98
CA PHE A 55 10.20 2.21 -10.22
C PHE A 55 9.36 0.95 -9.98
N GLY A 56 8.21 1.11 -9.33
CA GLY A 56 7.29 0.02 -8.98
C GLY A 56 7.82 -0.91 -7.89
N SER A 57 8.87 -0.51 -7.16
CA SER A 57 9.49 -1.30 -6.09
C SER A 57 9.42 -0.59 -4.73
N VAL A 58 9.73 -1.35 -3.68
CA VAL A 58 9.82 -0.86 -2.30
C VAL A 58 11.23 -1.10 -1.77
N SER A 59 11.65 -0.25 -0.84
CA SER A 59 12.88 -0.42 -0.08
C SER A 59 12.71 -1.39 1.10
N ASP A 60 13.85 -1.76 1.71
CA ASP A 60 13.88 -2.31 3.05
C ASP A 60 13.19 -1.38 4.08
N GLN A 61 12.82 -1.94 5.22
CA GLN A 61 12.25 -1.17 6.31
C GLN A 61 13.33 -0.71 7.28
N ILE A 62 13.22 0.52 7.74
CA ILE A 62 14.09 1.08 8.78
C ILE A 62 13.28 1.44 10.03
N GLU A 63 13.87 1.19 11.18
CA GLU A 63 13.29 1.57 12.46
C GLU A 63 13.61 3.04 12.78
N VAL A 64 12.58 3.84 13.09
CA VAL A 64 12.73 5.24 13.46
C VAL A 64 12.68 5.36 14.98
N ALA A 65 13.86 5.32 15.61
CA ALA A 65 14.02 5.20 17.06
C ALA A 65 13.54 6.41 17.88
N ARG A 66 13.25 7.57 17.28
CA ARG A 66 12.90 8.81 18.01
C ARG A 66 11.46 8.86 18.51
N GLY A 67 10.69 7.78 18.40
CA GLY A 67 9.28 7.74 18.78
C GLY A 67 8.38 8.46 17.78
N SER A 68 7.10 8.61 18.13
CA SER A 68 6.10 9.18 17.23
C SER A 68 6.40 10.65 16.90
N GLY A 69 6.37 11.02 15.63
CA GLY A 69 6.67 12.38 15.18
C GLY A 69 6.36 12.61 13.70
N ALA A 70 6.53 13.84 13.26
CA ALA A 70 6.39 14.25 11.86
C ALA A 70 7.76 14.67 11.33
N TYR A 71 8.21 14.05 10.24
CA TYR A 71 9.56 14.19 9.71
C TYR A 71 9.54 14.88 8.34
N ALA A 72 10.55 15.69 8.06
CA ALA A 72 10.79 16.21 6.71
C ALA A 72 11.71 15.20 5.98
N VAL A 73 11.18 14.50 4.99
CA VAL A 73 11.92 13.46 4.25
C VAL A 73 12.31 14.01 2.89
N THR A 74 13.60 14.05 2.59
CA THR A 74 14.09 14.46 1.27
C THR A 74 14.11 13.25 0.34
N LEU A 75 13.49 13.38 -0.82
CA LEU A 75 13.47 12.40 -1.88
C LEU A 75 14.38 12.87 -3.01
N THR A 76 15.34 12.05 -3.40
CA THR A 76 16.34 12.36 -4.43
C THR A 76 16.22 11.34 -5.55
N PRO A 77 15.83 11.75 -6.77
CA PRO A 77 15.83 10.85 -7.93
C PRO A 77 17.25 10.71 -8.49
N GLU A 78 17.64 9.48 -8.85
CA GLU A 78 18.98 9.16 -9.36
C GLU A 78 19.24 9.77 -10.74
N ALA A 79 18.19 9.88 -11.57
CA ALA A 79 18.28 10.46 -12.91
C ALA A 79 18.63 11.96 -12.88
N ASN A 80 18.27 12.67 -11.80
CA ASN A 80 18.54 14.09 -11.65
C ASN A 80 18.52 14.53 -10.16
N ALA A 81 19.66 14.48 -9.49
CA ALA A 81 19.76 14.86 -8.07
C ALA A 81 19.31 16.31 -7.78
N ASP A 82 19.39 17.23 -8.75
CA ASP A 82 18.94 18.62 -8.58
C ASP A 82 17.39 18.72 -8.54
N ALA A 83 16.68 17.68 -8.97
CA ALA A 83 15.22 17.57 -8.86
C ALA A 83 14.74 17.01 -7.51
N ALA A 84 15.64 16.93 -6.51
CA ALA A 84 15.27 16.51 -5.16
C ALA A 84 14.17 17.40 -4.57
N PHE A 85 13.23 16.76 -3.87
CA PHE A 85 12.07 17.41 -3.26
C PHE A 85 11.85 16.89 -1.84
N THR A 86 11.04 17.59 -1.05
CA THR A 86 10.85 17.25 0.37
C THR A 86 9.39 16.96 0.67
N ALA A 87 9.11 15.75 1.14
CA ALA A 87 7.85 15.41 1.77
C ALA A 87 7.85 16.02 3.19
N SER A 88 6.97 16.99 3.41
CA SER A 88 6.87 17.68 4.70
C SER A 88 5.92 16.93 5.63
N ALA A 89 6.27 16.88 6.92
CA ALA A 89 5.42 16.34 7.99
C ALA A 89 5.00 14.86 7.79
N VAL A 90 5.89 14.03 7.25
CA VAL A 90 5.67 12.58 7.13
C VAL A 90 5.50 11.96 8.51
N PRO A 91 4.33 11.43 8.85
CA PRO A 91 4.07 10.89 10.17
C PRO A 91 4.75 9.54 10.33
N VAL A 92 5.47 9.35 11.42
CA VAL A 92 5.94 8.04 11.85
C VAL A 92 5.48 7.85 13.28
N SER A 93 4.76 6.77 13.54
CA SER A 93 4.15 6.49 14.85
C SER A 93 4.62 5.14 15.37
N LYS A 94 4.78 5.02 16.69
CA LYS A 94 5.07 3.73 17.33
C LYS A 94 4.02 2.68 16.98
N GLY A 95 4.46 1.44 16.76
CA GLY A 95 3.59 0.34 16.38
C GLY A 95 2.94 0.50 14.99
N GLN A 96 3.45 1.41 14.16
CA GLN A 96 2.96 1.61 12.80
C GLN A 96 4.08 1.49 11.77
N LEU A 97 3.72 1.02 10.58
CA LEU A 97 4.53 1.09 9.37
C LEU A 97 4.10 2.32 8.56
N THR A 98 5.01 3.26 8.39
CA THR A 98 4.86 4.38 7.46
C THR A 98 5.48 4.01 6.13
N THR A 99 4.67 4.03 5.07
CA THR A 99 5.14 3.94 3.69
C THR A 99 5.07 5.32 3.05
N LEU A 100 6.19 5.81 2.53
CA LEU A 100 6.22 7.01 1.71
C LEU A 100 6.22 6.61 0.24
N PHE A 101 5.19 7.01 -0.49
CA PHE A 101 5.06 6.81 -1.94
C PHE A 101 5.53 8.07 -2.64
N GLY A 102 6.58 7.97 -3.47
CA GLY A 102 6.86 8.98 -4.49
C GLY A 102 5.90 8.81 -5.67
N TYR A 103 5.43 9.90 -6.26
CA TYR A 103 4.55 9.88 -7.44
C TYR A 103 4.84 11.06 -8.38
N GLY A 104 4.23 11.05 -9.56
CA GLY A 104 4.37 12.10 -10.59
C GLY A 104 5.57 11.87 -11.50
N SER A 105 6.05 12.94 -12.13
CA SER A 105 7.10 12.93 -13.15
C SER A 105 8.20 13.94 -12.83
N ILE A 106 9.47 13.52 -12.93
CA ILE A 106 10.63 14.42 -12.78
C ILE A 106 10.72 15.38 -13.97
N ALA A 107 10.50 14.87 -15.18
CA ALA A 107 10.59 15.63 -16.42
C ALA A 107 9.51 16.72 -16.50
N ASP A 108 8.30 16.43 -16.01
CA ASP A 108 7.17 17.37 -16.04
C ASP A 108 7.09 18.28 -14.82
N GLY A 109 7.90 18.00 -13.78
CA GLY A 109 7.92 18.79 -12.55
C GLY A 109 6.68 18.60 -11.66
N THR A 110 5.95 17.49 -11.83
CA THR A 110 4.74 17.16 -11.06
C THR A 110 5.03 16.25 -9.87
N GLN A 111 6.31 15.93 -9.61
CA GLN A 111 6.68 14.99 -8.58
C GLN A 111 6.20 15.40 -7.19
N GLY A 112 5.72 14.40 -6.45
CA GLY A 112 5.20 14.58 -5.10
C GLY A 112 5.39 13.34 -4.24
N ALA A 113 4.90 13.42 -3.01
CA ALA A 113 4.97 12.31 -2.07
C ALA A 113 3.73 12.21 -1.20
N LEU A 114 3.34 10.97 -0.90
CA LEU A 114 2.18 10.61 -0.09
C LEU A 114 2.60 9.62 0.99
N SER A 115 2.29 9.91 2.25
CA SER A 115 2.50 8.98 3.35
C SER A 115 1.26 8.17 3.65
N ALA A 116 1.45 6.87 3.84
CA ALA A 116 0.42 5.92 4.24
C ALA A 116 0.88 5.24 5.54
N GLN A 117 0.00 5.13 6.53
CA GLN A 117 0.30 4.51 7.82
C GLN A 117 -0.61 3.32 8.05
N LEU A 118 -0.01 2.22 8.51
CA LEU A 118 -0.71 1.02 8.90
C LEU A 118 -0.29 0.60 10.30
N SER A 119 -1.23 0.06 11.07
CA SER A 119 -0.88 -0.59 12.33
C SER A 119 -0.05 -1.85 12.06
N LEU A 120 1.02 -2.07 12.83
CA LEU A 120 1.79 -3.31 12.88
C LEU A 120 1.10 -4.39 13.73
N ASP A 121 0.00 -4.06 14.38
CA ASP A 121 -0.81 -5.05 15.07
C ASP A 121 -1.40 -6.04 14.06
N ALA A 122 -1.17 -7.32 14.33
CA ALA A 122 -1.73 -8.38 13.51
C ALA A 122 -3.28 -8.28 13.48
N PRO A 123 -3.90 -8.37 12.30
CA PRO A 123 -5.34 -8.57 12.22
C PRO A 123 -5.74 -9.90 12.89
N ALA A 124 -7.03 -10.12 13.12
CA ALA A 124 -7.49 -11.39 13.66
C ALA A 124 -7.10 -12.56 12.72
N ASP A 125 -6.93 -13.76 13.28
CA ASP A 125 -6.47 -14.93 12.53
C ASP A 125 -7.28 -15.16 11.23
N GLY A 126 -6.57 -15.27 10.11
CA GLY A 126 -7.17 -15.48 8.78
C GLY A 126 -7.71 -14.22 8.10
N GLN A 127 -7.50 -13.05 8.69
CA GLN A 127 -7.88 -11.75 8.14
C GLN A 127 -6.65 -10.95 7.71
N LEU A 128 -6.87 -10.02 6.79
CA LEU A 128 -5.90 -9.05 6.29
C LEU A 128 -6.40 -7.65 6.63
N SER A 129 -5.49 -6.78 7.07
CA SER A 129 -5.74 -5.34 7.06
C SER A 129 -5.26 -4.79 5.73
N MET A 130 -6.13 -4.12 4.98
CA MET A 130 -5.78 -3.58 3.67
C MET A 130 -6.09 -2.09 3.60
N GLN A 131 -5.15 -1.33 3.08
CA GLN A 131 -5.32 0.10 2.80
C GLN A 131 -5.08 0.36 1.31
N ALA A 132 -5.98 1.12 0.69
CA ALA A 132 -5.81 1.55 -0.69
C ALA A 132 -5.08 2.90 -0.73
N VAL A 133 -4.16 3.03 -1.66
CA VAL A 133 -3.35 4.22 -1.87
C VAL A 133 -3.53 4.64 -3.32
N ASN A 134 -3.95 5.88 -3.54
CA ASN A 134 -4.01 6.46 -4.88
C ASN A 134 -2.84 7.45 -5.06
N ALA A 135 -1.74 6.92 -5.59
CA ALA A 135 -0.55 7.67 -5.96
C ALA A 135 -0.39 7.78 -7.49
N ALA A 136 -1.47 7.49 -8.24
CA ALA A 136 -1.50 7.64 -9.69
C ALA A 136 -2.09 9.00 -10.03
N GLU A 137 -1.28 9.91 -10.59
CA GLU A 137 -1.74 11.24 -11.00
C GLU A 137 -2.57 11.16 -12.30
N ALA A 138 -2.47 10.06 -13.04
CA ALA A 138 -3.05 9.87 -14.37
C ALA A 138 -2.49 10.86 -15.41
N ALA A 139 -1.20 11.18 -15.32
CA ALA A 139 -0.43 11.89 -16.33
C ALA A 139 0.19 10.86 -17.29
N SER A 140 -0.22 10.82 -18.56
CA SER A 140 0.15 11.90 -19.47
C SER A 140 -1.03 12.63 -20.14
N THR A 141 -2.30 12.41 -19.74
CA THR A 141 -3.44 12.99 -20.51
C THR A 141 -4.57 13.63 -19.71
N GLY A 142 -4.56 13.67 -18.37
CA GLY A 142 -5.49 14.50 -17.59
C GLY A 142 -6.98 14.12 -17.72
N THR A 143 -7.29 12.85 -17.97
CA THR A 143 -8.66 12.38 -18.25
C THR A 143 -9.29 11.53 -17.16
N LEU A 144 -8.55 11.17 -16.09
CA LEU A 144 -9.13 10.40 -14.98
C LEU A 144 -9.64 11.34 -13.87
N PRO A 145 -10.84 11.08 -13.34
CA PRO A 145 -11.28 11.64 -12.07
C PRO A 145 -10.24 11.43 -10.98
N SER A 146 -10.16 12.37 -10.02
CA SER A 146 -9.15 12.29 -8.96
C SER A 146 -9.41 11.16 -7.96
N GLY A 147 -10.58 10.53 -7.92
CA GLY A 147 -10.89 9.41 -7.03
C GLY A 147 -10.75 8.04 -7.71
N MET A 148 -10.39 7.01 -6.95
CA MET A 148 -10.41 5.61 -7.38
C MET A 148 -11.06 4.70 -6.33
N THR A 149 -11.94 3.82 -6.79
CA THR A 149 -12.48 2.71 -6.00
C THR A 149 -11.78 1.41 -6.42
N PHE A 150 -11.19 0.73 -5.44
CA PHE A 150 -10.55 -0.56 -5.51
C PHE A 150 -11.54 -1.61 -5.01
N SER A 151 -12.11 -2.36 -5.95
CA SER A 151 -13.08 -3.41 -5.67
C SER A 151 -12.40 -4.77 -5.63
N PHE A 152 -12.65 -5.50 -4.55
CA PHE A 152 -12.17 -6.86 -4.32
C PHE A 152 -13.36 -7.79 -4.38
N SER A 153 -13.40 -8.65 -5.40
CA SER A 153 -14.43 -9.68 -5.54
C SER A 153 -13.79 -11.05 -5.37
N ALA A 154 -14.17 -11.80 -4.33
CA ALA A 154 -13.63 -13.14 -4.17
C ALA A 154 -13.99 -14.01 -5.38
N THR A 155 -12.97 -14.63 -5.99
CA THR A 155 -13.15 -15.55 -7.13
C THR A 155 -13.94 -16.80 -6.75
N SER A 156 -14.04 -17.08 -5.44
CA SER A 156 -14.91 -18.09 -4.87
C SER A 156 -15.54 -17.57 -3.56
N GLY A 157 -16.81 -17.86 -3.32
CA GLY A 157 -17.54 -17.39 -2.15
C GLY A 157 -18.22 -16.03 -2.37
N THR A 158 -18.46 -15.29 -1.29
CA THR A 158 -19.21 -14.02 -1.29
C THR A 158 -18.44 -12.86 -0.65
N ALA A 159 -17.16 -13.06 -0.32
CA ALA A 159 -16.37 -12.01 0.30
C ALA A 159 -16.07 -10.91 -0.73
N ALA A 160 -16.43 -9.68 -0.40
CA ALA A 160 -16.10 -8.52 -1.20
C ALA A 160 -15.79 -7.32 -0.30
N ALA A 161 -14.95 -6.43 -0.79
CA ALA A 161 -14.65 -5.16 -0.14
C ALA A 161 -14.43 -4.10 -1.22
N ASP A 162 -14.82 -2.86 -0.92
CA ASP A 162 -14.50 -1.71 -1.74
C ASP A 162 -13.71 -0.72 -0.87
N LEU A 163 -12.62 -0.21 -1.42
CA LEU A 163 -11.82 0.84 -0.81
C LEU A 163 -11.77 2.02 -1.77
N SER A 164 -11.95 3.23 -1.27
CA SER A 164 -11.91 4.44 -2.09
C SER A 164 -10.82 5.37 -1.59
N ALA A 165 -10.03 5.92 -2.51
CA ALA A 165 -9.00 6.91 -2.24
C ALA A 165 -9.00 8.00 -3.31
N ASP A 166 -8.98 9.25 -2.87
CA ASP A 166 -8.70 10.40 -3.73
C ASP A 166 -7.20 10.44 -4.07
N PHE A 167 -6.83 11.10 -5.15
CA PHE A 167 -5.45 11.26 -5.57
C PHE A 167 -4.65 11.96 -4.47
N GLY A 168 -3.45 11.44 -4.20
CA GLY A 168 -2.63 11.96 -3.12
C GLY A 168 -3.22 11.66 -1.74
N SER A 169 -4.03 10.60 -1.63
CA SER A 169 -4.60 10.15 -0.36
C SER A 169 -4.62 8.63 -0.23
N VAL A 170 -4.91 8.19 0.99
CA VAL A 170 -5.15 6.80 1.33
C VAL A 170 -6.63 6.62 1.66
N SER A 171 -7.14 5.40 1.56
CA SER A 171 -8.53 5.12 1.94
C SER A 171 -8.79 5.49 3.39
N ALA A 172 -9.90 6.19 3.63
CA ALA A 172 -10.29 6.63 4.97
C ALA A 172 -10.63 5.45 5.90
N ASP A 173 -11.10 4.35 5.30
CA ASP A 173 -11.30 3.08 5.94
C ASP A 173 -10.17 2.14 5.51
N ASP A 174 -9.49 1.51 6.47
CA ASP A 174 -8.83 0.24 6.19
C ASP A 174 -9.97 -0.76 5.91
N ALA A 175 -9.85 -1.61 4.89
CA ALA A 175 -10.81 -2.69 4.70
C ALA A 175 -10.64 -3.60 5.91
N GLY A 176 -11.47 -3.38 6.92
CA GLY A 176 -11.48 -4.16 8.13
C GLY A 176 -11.66 -5.61 7.72
N ALA A 177 -10.56 -6.37 7.79
CA ALA A 177 -10.54 -7.81 7.70
C ALA A 177 -11.02 -8.40 6.36
N LEU A 178 -10.33 -8.12 5.26
CA LEU A 178 -10.49 -8.95 4.06
C LEU A 178 -9.98 -10.36 4.39
N ALA A 179 -10.79 -11.38 4.12
CA ALA A 179 -10.35 -12.75 4.36
C ALA A 179 -9.16 -13.11 3.45
N ALA A 180 -8.30 -13.99 3.95
CA ALA A 180 -7.33 -14.68 3.12
C ALA A 180 -8.01 -15.36 1.90
N GLY A 181 -7.52 -15.11 0.68
CA GLY A 181 -8.11 -15.72 -0.52
C GLY A 181 -7.60 -15.16 -1.84
N THR A 182 -8.23 -15.61 -2.92
CA THR A 182 -8.00 -15.13 -4.29
C THR A 182 -9.12 -14.20 -4.72
N TYR A 183 -8.75 -12.98 -5.10
CA TYR A 183 -9.68 -11.90 -5.42
C TYR A 183 -9.47 -11.39 -6.84
N GLU A 184 -10.54 -11.23 -7.59
CA GLU A 184 -10.55 -10.31 -8.73
C GLU A 184 -10.50 -8.89 -8.19
N ILE A 185 -9.54 -8.11 -8.68
CA ILE A 185 -9.31 -6.73 -8.28
C ILE A 185 -9.65 -5.84 -9.47
N GLN A 186 -10.60 -4.94 -9.28
CA GLN A 186 -10.98 -3.94 -10.27
C GLN A 186 -10.75 -2.54 -9.69
N VAL A 187 -10.23 -1.63 -10.52
CA VAL A 187 -10.12 -0.22 -10.15
C VAL A 187 -10.98 0.61 -11.07
N THR A 188 -11.95 1.31 -10.48
CA THR A 188 -12.87 2.18 -11.19
C THR A 188 -12.70 3.60 -10.70
N PRO A 189 -12.44 4.58 -11.57
CA PRO A 189 -12.30 5.95 -11.13
C PRO A 189 -13.67 6.54 -10.74
N TYR A 190 -13.66 7.53 -9.85
CA TYR A 190 -14.84 8.29 -9.45
C TYR A 190 -14.49 9.77 -9.24
N ASP A 191 -15.47 10.66 -9.42
CA ASP A 191 -15.28 12.07 -9.12
C ASP A 191 -15.59 12.34 -7.63
N PRO A 192 -14.62 12.81 -6.81
CA PRO A 192 -14.86 13.10 -5.40
C PRO A 192 -15.85 14.25 -5.19
N ALA A 193 -15.97 15.17 -6.15
CA ALA A 193 -16.99 16.22 -6.09
C ALA A 193 -18.42 15.65 -6.18
N CYS A 194 -18.56 14.42 -6.69
CA CYS A 194 -19.81 13.68 -6.78
C CYS A 194 -20.19 12.89 -5.52
N SER A 195 -19.33 12.82 -4.49
CA SER A 195 -19.63 12.09 -3.25
C SER A 195 -20.26 12.98 -2.16
N SER A 196 -20.11 14.30 -2.24
CA SER A 196 -20.35 15.22 -1.10
C SER A 196 -21.52 16.19 -1.25
N SER A 197 -22.20 16.22 -2.40
CA SER A 197 -23.36 17.11 -2.60
C SER A 197 -24.50 16.38 -3.29
N GLY A 198 -25.73 16.50 -2.78
CA GLY A 198 -26.96 15.93 -3.35
C GLY A 198 -27.36 16.47 -4.73
N SER A 199 -26.39 16.92 -5.52
CA SER A 199 -26.52 17.19 -6.94
C SER A 199 -26.52 15.87 -7.69
N GLN A 200 -27.46 15.69 -8.60
CA GLN A 200 -27.46 14.55 -9.51
C GLN A 200 -26.19 14.59 -10.35
N CYS A 201 -25.17 13.84 -9.92
CA CYS A 201 -24.09 13.51 -10.84
C CYS A 201 -24.71 12.65 -11.95
N PRO A 202 -24.41 12.94 -13.24
CA PRO A 202 -24.63 11.92 -14.25
C PRO A 202 -23.87 10.70 -13.73
N THR A 203 -24.54 9.57 -13.66
CA THR A 203 -23.93 8.28 -13.35
C THR A 203 -22.97 7.97 -14.50
N ILE A 204 -21.82 8.65 -14.54
CA ILE A 204 -20.70 8.25 -15.36
C ILE A 204 -20.18 7.04 -14.60
N LEU A 205 -20.77 5.88 -14.91
CA LEU A 205 -20.14 4.60 -14.67
C LEU A 205 -18.86 4.66 -15.48
N TYR A 206 -17.78 5.07 -14.84
CA TYR A 206 -16.48 4.91 -15.44
C TYR A 206 -16.26 3.41 -15.61
N ALA A 207 -15.77 3.01 -16.77
CA ALA A 207 -15.32 1.64 -16.94
C ALA A 207 -14.11 1.41 -16.00
N PRO A 208 -13.90 0.17 -15.52
CA PRO A 208 -12.67 -0.16 -14.82
C PRO A 208 -11.47 0.23 -15.68
N ILE A 209 -10.53 0.96 -15.08
CA ILE A 209 -9.24 1.32 -15.70
C ILE A 209 -8.18 0.24 -15.46
N PHE A 210 -8.48 -0.68 -14.54
CA PHE A 210 -7.69 -1.85 -14.24
C PHE A 210 -8.64 -2.99 -13.87
N ASP A 211 -8.33 -4.18 -14.35
CA ASP A 211 -8.96 -5.44 -13.97
C ASP A 211 -7.90 -6.55 -13.92
N SER A 212 -7.73 -7.22 -12.78
CA SER A 212 -6.83 -8.38 -12.69
C SER A 212 -7.34 -9.61 -13.45
N GLY A 213 -8.62 -9.59 -13.85
CA GLY A 213 -9.31 -10.69 -14.50
C GLY A 213 -9.77 -11.79 -13.54
N ALA A 214 -10.60 -12.68 -14.08
CA ALA A 214 -11.36 -13.68 -13.31
C ALA A 214 -10.53 -14.78 -12.63
N GLN A 215 -9.26 -14.98 -13.01
CA GLN A 215 -8.38 -15.89 -12.25
C GLN A 215 -8.02 -15.30 -10.88
N GLY A 216 -8.10 -13.98 -10.76
CA GLY A 216 -7.84 -13.21 -9.56
C GLY A 216 -6.38 -13.27 -9.10
N VAL A 217 -6.13 -12.54 -8.02
CA VAL A 217 -4.83 -12.43 -7.36
C VAL A 217 -4.94 -13.03 -5.98
N THR A 218 -4.05 -13.96 -5.66
CA THR A 218 -3.94 -14.51 -4.31
C THR A 218 -3.27 -13.48 -3.42
N LEU A 219 -4.03 -12.95 -2.46
CA LEU A 219 -3.47 -12.09 -1.43
C LEU A 219 -2.65 -12.94 -0.46
N PRO A 220 -1.47 -12.47 0.02
CA PRO A 220 -0.60 -13.25 0.90
C PRO A 220 -1.29 -13.58 2.23
N THR A 221 -1.04 -14.79 2.76
CA THR A 221 -1.77 -15.32 3.93
C THR A 221 -0.89 -15.94 5.02
N THR A 222 0.43 -15.87 4.91
CA THR A 222 1.29 -16.65 5.81
C THR A 222 1.72 -15.85 7.03
N GLY A 223 1.33 -16.36 8.21
CA GLY A 223 2.21 -16.30 9.40
C GLY A 223 2.14 -15.03 10.26
N GLY A 224 0.94 -14.59 10.63
CA GLY A 224 0.74 -13.78 11.85
C GLY A 224 0.95 -12.28 11.73
N SER A 225 1.15 -11.70 10.55
CA SER A 225 1.27 -10.23 10.39
C SER A 225 0.89 -9.72 8.99
N SER A 226 -0.11 -10.25 8.30
CA SER A 226 -0.39 -9.80 6.92
C SER A 226 -1.26 -8.54 6.88
N ILE A 227 -0.60 -7.41 7.06
CA ILE A 227 -1.08 -6.09 6.68
C ILE A 227 -0.62 -5.83 5.24
N VAL A 228 -1.50 -5.31 4.39
CA VAL A 228 -1.27 -5.13 2.96
C VAL A 228 -1.61 -3.69 2.55
N GLN A 229 -0.82 -3.10 1.66
CA GLN A 229 -1.21 -1.91 0.91
C GLN A 229 -1.44 -2.31 -0.53
N ILE A 230 -2.50 -1.78 -1.12
CA ILE A 230 -2.67 -1.75 -2.57
C ILE A 230 -2.46 -0.31 -3.02
N ALA A 231 -1.49 -0.08 -3.90
CA ALA A 231 -1.21 1.26 -4.40
C ALA A 231 -1.40 1.30 -5.91
N ALA A 232 -2.21 2.24 -6.39
CA ALA A 232 -2.18 2.65 -7.79
C ALA A 232 -1.03 3.65 -7.99
N ILE A 233 -0.18 3.38 -8.97
CA ILE A 233 0.83 4.30 -9.50
C ILE A 233 0.65 4.45 -11.00
N ASP A 234 1.17 5.52 -11.58
CA ASP A 234 1.13 5.72 -13.03
C ASP A 234 1.93 4.63 -13.75
N ALA A 235 1.35 4.06 -14.82
CA ALA A 235 2.06 3.12 -15.68
C ALA A 235 3.02 3.87 -16.60
N THR A 236 4.19 3.26 -16.88
CA THR A 236 5.09 3.76 -17.93
C THR A 236 4.44 3.71 -19.31
N GLU A 237 4.93 4.46 -20.29
CA GLU A 237 4.42 4.41 -21.68
C GLU A 237 4.47 2.99 -22.26
N ASP A 238 5.54 2.24 -21.97
CA ASP A 238 5.70 0.85 -22.40
C ASP A 238 4.65 -0.07 -21.76
N GLU A 239 4.40 0.08 -20.45
CA GLU A 239 3.39 -0.71 -19.73
C GLU A 239 1.97 -0.35 -20.18
N GLN A 240 1.69 0.92 -20.46
CA GLN A 240 0.42 1.35 -21.04
C GLN A 240 0.21 0.72 -22.42
N ALA A 241 1.25 0.68 -23.26
CA ALA A 241 1.19 0.07 -24.58
C ALA A 241 1.02 -1.46 -24.50
N GLU A 242 1.66 -2.12 -23.53
CA GLU A 242 1.61 -3.58 -23.37
C GLU A 242 0.31 -4.06 -22.71
N TYR A 243 -0.14 -3.38 -21.65
CA TYR A 243 -1.23 -3.84 -20.79
C TYR A 243 -2.52 -3.01 -20.90
N GLY A 244 -2.49 -1.90 -21.62
CA GLY A 244 -3.68 -1.10 -21.94
C GLY A 244 -4.30 -0.37 -20.75
N SER A 245 -3.57 -0.20 -19.64
CA SER A 245 -4.00 0.54 -18.47
C SER A 245 -3.05 1.68 -18.16
N SER A 246 -3.60 2.82 -17.75
CA SER A 246 -2.83 3.99 -17.32
C SER A 246 -2.21 3.82 -15.93
N ILE A 247 -2.51 2.73 -15.23
CA ILE A 247 -2.00 2.46 -13.89
C ILE A 247 -1.39 1.07 -13.77
N VAL A 248 -0.45 0.94 -12.84
CA VAL A 248 0.02 -0.33 -12.30
C VAL A 248 -0.42 -0.42 -10.85
N LEU A 249 -0.87 -1.60 -10.41
CA LEU A 249 -1.15 -1.82 -9.00
C LEU A 249 0.05 -2.49 -8.33
N LEU A 250 0.43 -1.97 -7.17
CA LEU A 250 1.40 -2.57 -6.28
C LEU A 250 0.66 -3.19 -5.10
N LEU A 251 0.71 -4.51 -4.97
CA LEU A 251 0.39 -5.18 -3.71
C LEU A 251 1.65 -5.27 -2.88
N ILE A 252 1.64 -4.62 -1.72
CA ILE A 252 2.79 -4.51 -0.84
C ILE A 252 2.43 -5.11 0.51
N ASP A 253 3.08 -6.20 0.89
CA ASP A 253 2.87 -6.80 2.22
C ASP A 253 3.60 -6.03 3.32
N SER A 254 3.42 -6.44 4.56
CA SER A 254 4.04 -5.84 5.75
C SER A 254 5.53 -6.14 5.90
N ASP A 255 6.09 -7.07 5.13
CA ASP A 255 7.52 -7.41 5.13
C ASP A 255 8.27 -6.65 4.02
N GLY A 256 7.56 -6.03 3.08
CA GLY A 256 8.14 -5.31 1.95
C GLY A 256 8.26 -6.15 0.68
N HIS A 257 7.55 -7.27 0.56
CA HIS A 257 7.39 -7.90 -0.74
C HIS A 257 6.39 -7.11 -1.58
N VAL A 258 6.74 -6.89 -2.84
CA VAL A 258 5.90 -6.23 -3.83
C VAL A 258 5.50 -7.22 -4.90
N THR A 259 4.20 -7.33 -5.16
CA THR A 259 3.66 -7.94 -6.37
C THR A 259 3.10 -6.83 -7.24
N ARG A 260 3.69 -6.66 -8.43
CA ARG A 260 3.18 -5.73 -9.44
C ARG A 260 2.09 -6.43 -10.23
N LEU A 261 0.94 -5.79 -10.36
CA LEU A 261 -0.19 -6.28 -11.12
C LEU A 261 -0.44 -5.35 -12.30
N TYR A 262 -0.69 -5.97 -13.44
CA TYR A 262 -1.02 -5.27 -14.68
C TYR A 262 -2.40 -5.70 -15.16
N ASN A 263 -3.04 -4.82 -15.91
CA ASN A 263 -4.38 -5.04 -16.41
C ASN A 263 -4.45 -6.29 -17.30
N ALA A 264 -5.48 -7.10 -17.06
CA ALA A 264 -5.73 -8.40 -17.70
C ALA A 264 -4.57 -9.42 -17.60
N GLN A 265 -3.62 -9.23 -16.67
CA GLN A 265 -2.66 -10.29 -16.36
C GLN A 265 -3.31 -11.33 -15.43
N SER A 266 -3.54 -12.52 -15.99
CA SER A 266 -3.82 -13.75 -15.26
C SER A 266 -2.76 -14.81 -15.55
#